data_AF-A0A967STY6-F1
#
_entry.id   AF-A0A967STY6-F1
#
_cell.length_a   1.000
_cell.length_b   1.000
_cell.length_c   1.000
_cell.angle_alpha   90.00
_cell.angle_beta   90.00
_cell.angle_gamma   90.00
#
_symmetry.space_group_name_H-M   'P 1'
#
loop_
_entity.id
_entity.type
_entity.pdbx_description
1 polymer ?
#
loop_
_entity_poly.entity_id
_entity_poly.type
_entity_poly.pdbx_seq_one_letter_code
_entity_poly.pdbx_strand_id
1 'polypeptide(L)' 'MDLEDENLESFGVSKTEQFDRKDIMDIYTCTECGRCQAACPAYATDKPLSPKRVNEDMRDHLYQKTPWIMK' A
#
# COMPACT_ATOMS: atom_id res chain seq x y z
N MET A 1 14.68 -8.47 9.29
CA MET A 1 13.91 -7.97 10.44
C MET A 1 13.95 -9.08 11.46
N ASP A 2 14.65 -8.84 12.56
CA ASP A 2 14.68 -9.79 13.67
C ASP A 2 13.43 -9.54 14.51
N LEU A 3 12.60 -10.56 14.69
CA LEU A 3 11.34 -10.45 15.45
C LEU A 3 11.56 -10.65 16.96
N GLU A 4 12.78 -11.02 17.37
CA GLU A 4 13.15 -11.30 18.76
C GLU A 4 13.95 -10.15 19.41
N ASP A 5 14.28 -9.09 18.66
CA ASP A 5 14.97 -7.92 19.20
C ASP A 5 14.00 -7.01 19.97
N GLU A 6 14.10 -7.03 21.30
CA GLU A 6 13.28 -6.23 22.22
C GLU A 6 13.58 -4.71 22.15
N ASN A 7 14.63 -4.27 21.45
CA ASN A 7 14.97 -2.84 21.29
C ASN A 7 14.37 -2.21 20.03
N LEU A 8 13.67 -2.98 19.19
CA LEU A 8 13.06 -2.48 17.96
C LEU A 8 11.77 -1.70 18.28
N GLU A 9 11.82 -0.37 18.10
CA GLU A 9 10.69 0.52 18.41
C GLU A 9 9.56 0.52 17.38
N SER A 10 9.81 0.05 16.15
CA SER A 10 8.79 0.01 15.09
C SER A 10 9.04 -1.10 14.07
N PHE A 11 7.96 -1.68 13.55
CA PHE A 11 8.00 -2.73 12.54
C PHE A 11 7.32 -2.27 11.25
N GLY A 12 7.98 -2.55 10.12
CA GLY A 12 7.46 -2.25 8.80
C GLY A 12 7.29 -0.76 8.52
N VAL A 13 6.39 -0.45 7.58
CA VAL A 13 6.09 0.91 7.13
C VAL A 13 4.81 1.39 7.81
N SER A 14 4.91 2.44 8.61
CA SER A 14 3.81 3.06 9.35
C SER A 14 3.38 4.42 8.75
N LYS A 15 4.27 5.07 8.00
CA LYS A 15 4.08 6.39 7.41
C LYS A 15 4.53 6.41 5.95
N THR A 16 3.95 7.29 5.15
CA THR A 16 4.29 7.44 3.73
C THR A 16 5.74 7.79 3.47
N GLU A 17 6.38 8.53 4.38
CA GLU A 17 7.78 8.95 4.26
C GLU A 17 8.78 7.81 4.52
N GLN A 18 8.32 6.67 5.02
CA GLN A 18 9.15 5.49 5.29
C GLN A 18 9.24 4.53 4.09
N PHE A 19 8.45 4.77 3.03
CA PHE A 19 8.58 4.01 1.79
C PHE A 19 9.84 4.39 1.02
N ASP A 20 10.47 3.41 0.40
CA ASP A 20 11.54 3.69 -0.54
C ASP A 20 10.98 4.15 -1.90
N ARG A 21 11.86 4.62 -2.79
CA ARG A 21 11.43 5.11 -4.12
C ARG A 21 10.80 4.00 -4.96
N LYS A 22 11.21 2.75 -4.77
CA LYS A 22 10.70 1.61 -5.52
C LYS A 22 9.28 1.30 -5.07
N ASP A 23 9.02 1.25 -3.77
CA ASP A 23 7.70 1.00 -3.18
C ASP A 23 6.68 2.02 -3.67
N ILE A 24 7.08 3.29 -3.68
CA ILE A 24 6.26 4.38 -4.21
C ILE A 24 5.93 4.15 -5.70
N MET A 25 6.91 3.77 -6.52
CA MET A 25 6.66 3.45 -7.93
C MET A 25 5.75 2.23 -8.09
N ASP A 26 5.96 1.16 -7.30
CA ASP A 26 5.19 -0.07 -7.35
C ASP A 26 3.69 0.23 -7.10
N ILE A 27 3.37 1.13 -6.16
CA ILE A 27 1.99 1.58 -5.90
C ILE A 27 1.37 2.25 -7.14
N TYR A 28 2.14 3.05 -7.88
CA TYR A 28 1.68 3.74 -9.10
C TYR A 28 1.55 2.82 -10.32
N THR A 29 2.13 1.62 -10.31
CA THR A 29 2.03 0.70 -11.46
C THR A 29 0.63 0.10 -11.65
N CYS A 30 -0.28 0.29 -10.69
CA CYS A 30 -1.65 -0.21 -10.79
C CYS A 30 -2.37 0.40 -11.99
N THR A 31 -2.85 -0.45 -12.90
CA THR A 31 -3.61 -0.05 -14.10
C THR A 31 -5.12 0.02 -13.88
N GLU A 32 -5.58 -0.09 -12.62
CA GLU A 32 -6.99 -0.12 -12.23
C GLU A 32 -7.84 -1.21 -12.90
N CYS A 33 -7.21 -2.24 -13.47
CA CYS A 33 -7.88 -3.29 -14.25
C CYS A 33 -8.80 -4.24 -13.44
N GLY A 34 -8.79 -4.17 -12.11
CA GLY A 34 -9.70 -4.95 -11.25
C GLY A 34 -9.36 -6.43 -11.04
N ARG A 35 -8.33 -6.96 -11.71
CA ARG A 35 -7.97 -8.39 -11.65
C ARG A 35 -7.63 -8.86 -10.23
N CYS A 36 -6.96 -8.04 -9.44
CA CYS A 36 -6.63 -8.35 -8.04
C CYS A 36 -7.88 -8.44 -7.15
N GLN A 37 -8.90 -7.62 -7.41
CA GLN A 37 -10.16 -7.66 -6.68
C GLN A 37 -10.97 -8.92 -7.02
N ALA A 38 -11.08 -9.24 -8.32
CA ALA A 38 -11.80 -10.43 -8.79
C ALA A 38 -11.19 -11.74 -8.26
N ALA A 39 -9.86 -11.78 -8.08
CA ALA A 39 -9.16 -12.94 -7.54
C ALA A 39 -9.19 -13.04 -6.01
N CYS A 40 -9.65 -12.00 -5.29
CA CYS A 40 -9.55 -11.96 -3.83
C CYS A 40 -10.66 -12.76 -3.15
N PRO A 41 -10.34 -13.79 -2.34
CA PRO A 41 -11.35 -14.57 -1.62
C PRO A 41 -12.13 -13.75 -0.58
N ALA A 42 -11.47 -12.80 0.08
CA ALA A 42 -12.14 -11.94 1.06
C ALA A 42 -13.24 -11.11 0.40
N TYR A 43 -12.91 -10.46 -0.72
CA TYR A 43 -13.88 -9.69 -1.50
C TYR A 43 -15.02 -10.56 -2.04
N ALA A 44 -14.72 -11.79 -2.50
CA ALA A 44 -15.73 -12.72 -3.00
C ALA A 44 -16.73 -13.20 -1.92
N THR A 45 -16.39 -13.04 -0.64
CA THR A 45 -17.28 -13.35 0.50
C THR A 45 -18.00 -12.12 1.06
N ASP A 46 -18.09 -11.04 0.26
CA ASP A 46 -18.71 -9.76 0.62
C ASP A 46 -18.11 -9.09 1.86
N LYS A 47 -16.86 -9.43 2.19
CA LYS A 47 -16.12 -8.73 3.25
C LYS A 47 -15.67 -7.36 2.75
N PRO A 48 -15.51 -6.36 3.64
CA PRO A 48 -15.13 -5.01 3.24
C PRO A 48 -13.71 -4.90 2.67
N LEU A 49 -12.89 -5.95 2.79
CA LEU A 49 -11.50 -5.96 2.37
C LEU A 49 -11.37 -6.21 0.87
N SER A 50 -10.77 -5.24 0.15
CA SER A 50 -10.39 -5.38 -1.25
C SER A 50 -8.93 -4.97 -1.44
N PRO A 51 -8.07 -5.84 -2.02
CA PRO A 51 -6.69 -5.49 -2.29
C PRO A 51 -6.55 -4.34 -3.30
N LYS A 52 -7.51 -4.20 -4.22
CA LYS A 52 -7.56 -3.06 -5.15
C LYS A 52 -7.74 -1.75 -4.40
N ARG A 53 -8.74 -1.70 -3.50
CA ARG A 53 -9.03 -0.50 -2.71
C ARG A 53 -7.84 -0.11 -1.83
N VAL A 54 -7.21 -1.08 -1.17
CA VAL A 54 -6.01 -0.81 -0.36
C VAL A 54 -4.92 -0.12 -1.19
N ASN A 55 -4.66 -0.56 -2.42
CA ASN A 55 -3.67 0.09 -3.27
C ASN A 55 -4.10 1.49 -3.74
N GLU A 56 -5.38 1.67 -4.09
CA GLU A 56 -5.94 2.98 -4.48
C GLU A 56 -5.88 3.98 -3.32
N ASP A 57 -6.25 3.54 -2.11
CA ASP A 57 -6.20 4.37 -0.91
C ASP A 57 -4.76 4.79 -0.58
N MET A 58 -3.79 3.88 -0.71
CA MET A 58 -2.36 4.21 -0.52
C MET A 58 -1.87 5.23 -1.55
N ARG A 59 -2.22 5.04 -2.83
CA ARG A 59 -1.88 5.96 -3.91
C ARG A 59 -2.45 7.34 -3.66
N ASP A 60 -3.74 7.42 -3.33
CA ASP A 60 -4.43 8.69 -3.10
C ASP A 60 -3.86 9.39 -1.86
N HIS A 61 -3.47 8.63 -0.83
CA HIS A 61 -2.77 9.16 0.34
C HIS A 61 -1.38 9.73 -0.01
N LEU A 62 -0.61 9.04 -0.87
CA LEU A 62 0.67 9.54 -1.38
C LEU A 62 0.51 10.82 -2.20
N TYR A 63 -0.54 10.93 -3.02
CA TYR A 63 -0.85 12.16 -3.76
C TYR A 63 -1.10 13.35 -2.83
N GLN A 64 -1.81 13.12 -1.71
CA GLN A 64 -2.12 14.18 -0.74
C GLN A 64 -0.89 14.60 0.07
N LYS A 65 -0.01 13.66 0.43
CA LYS A 65 1.14 13.91 1.31
C LYS A 65 2.39 14.37 0.56
N THR A 66 2.53 14.00 -0.71
CA THR A 66 3.80 14.16 -1.44
C THR A 66 3.61 14.74 -2.84
N PRO A 67 3.08 15.99 -2.98
CA PRO A 67 2.81 16.59 -4.29
C PRO A 67 4.07 16.78 -5.16
N TRP A 68 5.26 16.81 -4.56
CA TRP A 68 6.53 17.01 -5.26
C TRP A 68 7.11 15.75 -5.89
N ILE A 69 6.66 14.55 -5.52
CA ILE A 69 7.12 13.30 -6.14
C ILE A 69 6.63 13.17 -7.60
N MET A 70 5.64 13.98 -7.99
CA MET A 70 4.98 13.92 -9.29
C MET A 70 5.23 15.12 -10.20
N LYS A 71 6.20 15.96 -9.87
CA LYS A 71 6.55 17.13 -10.67
C LYS A 71 7.78 16.89 -11.51
#